data_AF-A0A3S4UN77-F1
#
_entry.id   AF-A0A3S4UN77-F1
#
_cell.length_a   1.000
_cell.length_b   1.000
_cell.length_c   1.000
_cell.angle_alpha   90.00
_cell.angle_beta   90.00
_cell.angle_gamma   90.00
#
_symmetry.space_group_name_H-M   'P 1'
#
loop_
_entity.id
_entity.type
_entity.pdbx_description
1 polymer ?
#
loop_
_entity_poly.entity_id
_entity_poly.type
_entity_poly.pdbx_seq_one_letter_code
_entity_poly.pdbx_strand_id
1 'polypeptide(L)'
;MTIRQYNLYRYSIPVDSQLILRDRFLKRREGLLVRIQCQNNEGWGEIAPLPGFSEESLEMAESQVIQWLADWDAARNRDEEVSLDGLYPSVAFGLSCALAELKGKLNAEGNYHTAPLCYGDPDELYEELAHLSGEKVAKIKVGMYEANRDGLIADMF
;
A
#
# COMPACT_ATOMS: atom_id res chain seq x y z
N MET A 1 19.21 17.42 -23.00
CA MET A 1 18.79 17.49 -21.59
C MET A 1 17.66 16.49 -21.39
N THR A 2 17.79 15.58 -20.43
CA THR A 2 16.75 14.59 -20.10
C THR A 2 15.64 15.28 -19.33
N ILE A 3 14.46 15.41 -19.93
CA ILE A 3 13.28 16.01 -19.29
C ILE A 3 12.72 15.00 -18.29
N ARG A 4 12.58 15.44 -17.03
CA ARG A 4 11.84 14.74 -15.99
C ARG A 4 10.54 15.49 -15.73
N GLN A 5 9.46 14.76 -15.54
CA GLN A 5 8.16 15.29 -15.15
C GLN A 5 7.66 14.54 -13.92
N TYR A 6 7.06 15.28 -13.02
CA TYR A 6 6.50 14.76 -11.78
C TYR A 6 5.04 15.15 -11.71
N ASN A 7 4.18 14.19 -11.40
CA ASN A 7 2.80 14.47 -11.04
C ASN A 7 2.51 13.83 -9.69
N LEU A 8 1.83 14.58 -8.83
CA LEU A 8 1.35 14.10 -7.55
C LEU A 8 -0.17 14.27 -7.53
N TYR A 9 -0.88 13.17 -7.33
CA TYR A 9 -2.33 13.14 -7.33
C TYR A 9 -2.81 12.79 -5.93
N ARG A 10 -3.70 13.61 -5.36
CA ARG A 10 -4.36 13.28 -4.09
C ARG A 10 -5.70 12.60 -4.38
N TYR A 11 -5.98 11.51 -3.67
CA TYR A 11 -7.22 10.76 -3.83
C TYR A 11 -7.93 10.54 -2.48
N SER A 12 -9.23 10.25 -2.55
CA SER A 12 -10.05 9.87 -1.40
C SER A 12 -11.12 8.87 -1.86
N ILE A 13 -10.98 7.61 -1.47
CA ILE A 13 -11.86 6.50 -1.88
C ILE A 13 -12.80 6.18 -0.72
N PRO A 14 -14.13 6.19 -0.90
CA PRO A 14 -15.06 5.76 0.15
C PRO A 14 -14.86 4.27 0.45
N VAL A 15 -14.86 3.92 1.74
CA VAL A 15 -14.73 2.53 2.20
C VAL A 15 -16.07 2.10 2.77
N ASP A 16 -16.48 0.87 2.48
CA ASP A 16 -17.70 0.30 3.05
C ASP A 16 -17.60 0.25 4.59
N SER A 17 -18.73 0.55 5.23
CA SER A 17 -18.85 0.94 6.65
C SER A 17 -18.49 -0.15 7.68
N GLN A 18 -17.98 -1.30 7.24
CA GLN A 18 -17.66 -2.45 8.10
C GLN A 18 -16.17 -2.53 8.47
N LEU A 19 -15.29 -1.67 7.91
CA LEU A 19 -13.87 -1.73 8.21
C LEU A 19 -13.53 -1.00 9.52
N ILE A 20 -13.32 -1.79 10.58
CA ILE A 20 -12.78 -1.34 11.87
C ILE A 20 -11.27 -1.59 11.90
N LEU A 21 -10.49 -0.54 12.19
CA LEU A 21 -9.04 -0.56 12.39
C LEU A 21 -8.74 -0.03 13.80
N ARG A 22 -8.22 -0.89 14.70
CA ARG A 22 -7.90 -0.53 16.10
C ARG A 22 -9.02 0.31 16.75
N ASP A 23 -10.25 -0.21 16.70
CA ASP A 23 -11.45 0.40 17.29
C ASP A 23 -11.94 1.71 16.62
N ARG A 24 -11.43 2.03 15.42
CA ARG A 24 -11.87 3.18 14.64
C ARG A 24 -12.44 2.76 13.30
N PHE A 25 -13.55 3.38 12.91
CA PHE A 25 -14.10 3.23 11.57
C PHE A 25 -13.30 4.03 10.55
N LEU A 26 -12.80 3.36 9.52
CA LEU A 26 -12.21 4.04 8.37
C LEU A 26 -13.29 4.29 7.33
N LYS A 27 -13.78 5.54 7.23
CA LYS A 27 -14.83 5.91 6.25
C LYS A 27 -14.29 6.13 4.84
N ARG A 28 -13.05 6.56 4.74
CA ARG A 28 -12.38 6.86 3.47
C ARG A 28 -10.94 6.41 3.55
N ARG A 29 -10.44 5.85 2.46
CA ARG A 29 -9.04 5.58 2.24
C ARG A 29 -8.45 6.73 1.43
N GLU A 30 -7.49 7.42 2.03
CA GLU A 30 -6.88 8.59 1.44
C GLU A 30 -5.39 8.34 1.24
N GLY A 31 -4.83 8.97 0.21
CA GLY A 31 -3.45 8.77 -0.19
C GLY A 31 -3.07 9.64 -1.38
N LEU A 32 -1.84 9.45 -1.83
CA LEU A 32 -1.26 10.10 -2.99
C LEU A 32 -0.80 9.06 -3.99
N LEU A 33 -0.86 9.41 -5.28
CA LEU A 33 -0.14 8.72 -6.33
C LEU A 33 0.97 9.64 -6.84
N VAL A 34 2.20 9.16 -6.83
CA VAL A 34 3.34 9.82 -7.47
C VAL A 34 3.59 9.16 -8.82
N ARG A 35 3.66 9.98 -9.87
CA ARG A 35 4.09 9.58 -11.20
C ARG A 35 5.40 10.29 -11.51
N ILE A 36 6.41 9.51 -11.88
CA ILE A 36 7.70 10.03 -12.35
C ILE A 36 7.86 9.62 -13.80
N GLN A 37 8.05 10.59 -14.69
CA GLN A 37 8.32 10.34 -16.11
C GLN A 37 9.70 10.87 -16.48
N CYS A 38 10.51 10.06 -17.13
CA CYS A 38 11.84 10.39 -17.63
C CYS A 38 11.96 9.93 -19.08
N GLN A 39 11.95 10.88 -20.02
CA GLN A 39 11.84 10.57 -21.46
C GLN A 39 10.63 9.65 -21.76
N ASN A 40 10.89 8.44 -22.23
CA ASN A 40 9.88 7.45 -22.61
C ASN A 40 9.53 6.48 -21.47
N ASN A 41 10.27 6.53 -20.35
CA ASN A 41 10.00 5.67 -19.21
C ASN A 41 9.13 6.42 -18.21
N GLU A 42 8.22 5.70 -17.58
CA GLU A 42 7.45 6.18 -16.45
C GLU A 42 7.44 5.14 -15.33
N GLY A 43 7.19 5.62 -14.12
CA GLY A 43 6.95 4.76 -12.97
C GLY A 43 6.00 5.41 -11.99
N TRP A 44 5.21 4.57 -11.33
CA TRP A 44 4.17 4.95 -10.40
C TRP A 44 4.43 4.40 -9.00
N GLY A 45 3.95 5.14 -8.01
CA GLY A 45 4.03 4.76 -6.61
C GLY A 45 2.83 5.27 -5.83
N GLU A 46 2.36 4.46 -4.90
CA GLU A 46 1.33 4.86 -3.95
C GLU A 46 1.96 5.29 -2.62
N ILE A 47 1.51 6.43 -2.10
CA ILE A 47 1.91 6.96 -0.80
C ILE A 47 0.64 7.19 0.01
N ALA A 48 0.31 6.22 0.85
CA ALA A 48 -0.94 6.23 1.56
C ALA A 48 -0.69 5.81 3.03
N PRO A 49 -0.28 6.73 3.92
CA PRO A 49 -0.13 6.40 5.34
C PRO A 49 -1.46 5.90 5.90
N LEU A 50 -1.40 4.92 6.82
CA LEU A 50 -2.58 4.28 7.38
C LEU A 50 -2.89 4.88 8.76
N PRO A 51 -4.02 5.58 8.95
CA PRO A 51 -4.36 6.21 10.22
C PRO A 51 -4.38 5.21 11.39
N GLY A 52 -3.68 5.53 12.48
CA GLY A 52 -3.56 4.68 13.67
C GLY A 52 -2.47 3.60 13.58
N PHE A 53 -1.76 3.51 12.46
CA PHE A 53 -0.61 2.62 12.26
C PHE A 53 0.64 3.40 11.85
N SER A 54 0.54 4.19 10.79
CA SER A 54 1.59 5.11 10.37
C SER A 54 1.76 6.22 11.40
N GLU A 55 3.00 6.65 11.62
CA GLU A 55 3.30 7.81 12.47
C GLU A 55 3.01 9.12 11.73
N GLU A 56 3.24 9.14 10.41
CA GLU A 56 3.02 10.28 9.55
C GLU A 56 1.54 10.44 9.15
N SER A 57 1.11 11.70 9.04
CA SER A 57 -0.16 12.05 8.40
C SER A 57 -0.02 12.12 6.87
N LEU A 58 -1.16 12.17 6.17
CA LEU A 58 -1.18 12.36 4.71
C LEU A 58 -0.51 13.69 4.31
N GLU A 59 -0.73 14.75 5.08
CA GLU A 59 -0.14 16.08 4.83
C GLU A 59 1.37 16.10 5.05
N MET A 60 1.86 15.35 6.05
CA MET A 60 3.28 15.16 6.30
C MET A 60 3.94 14.39 5.15
N ALA A 61 3.29 13.32 4.69
CA ALA A 61 3.75 12.53 3.54
C ALA A 61 3.75 13.36 2.25
N GLU A 62 2.71 14.17 2.03
CA GLU A 62 2.59 15.08 0.88
C GLU A 62 3.71 16.12 0.87
N SER A 63 3.96 16.76 2.01
CA SER A 63 5.05 17.73 2.14
C SER A 63 6.41 17.09 1.87
N GLN A 64 6.65 15.90 2.41
CA GLN A 64 7.94 15.21 2.26
C GLN A 64 8.17 14.70 0.85
N VAL A 65 7.16 14.17 0.15
CA VAL A 65 7.34 13.72 -1.24
C VAL A 65 7.62 14.90 -2.18
N ILE A 66 6.95 16.04 -1.98
CA ILE A 66 7.19 17.26 -2.77
C ILE A 66 8.63 17.73 -2.56
N GLN A 67 9.08 17.79 -1.31
CA GLN A 67 10.46 18.20 -0.99
C GLN A 67 11.48 17.24 -1.61
N TRP A 68 11.27 15.93 -1.45
CA TRP A 68 12.19 14.93 -1.99
C TRP A 68 12.29 15.00 -3.52
N LEU A 69 11.16 15.17 -4.23
CA LEU A 69 11.17 15.29 -5.70
C LEU A 69 11.90 16.56 -6.16
N ALA A 70 11.75 17.67 -5.43
CA ALA A 70 12.48 18.90 -5.72
C ALA A 70 14.00 18.72 -5.50
N ASP A 71 14.39 18.08 -4.40
CA ASP A 71 15.79 17.78 -4.10
C ASP A 71 16.40 16.84 -5.15
N TRP A 72 15.64 15.83 -5.58
CA TRP A 72 16.05 14.88 -6.62
C TRP A 72 16.23 15.54 -8.00
N ASP A 73 15.39 16.52 -8.34
CA ASP A 73 15.56 17.30 -9.57
C ASP A 73 16.79 18.22 -9.50
N ALA A 74 17.01 18.87 -8.35
CA ALA A 74 18.15 19.74 -8.12
C ALA A 74 19.49 18.99 -8.11
N ALA A 75 19.51 17.78 -7.52
CA ALA A 75 20.68 16.91 -7.45
C ALA A 75 21.21 16.47 -8.83
N ARG A 76 20.35 16.46 -9.87
CA ARG A 76 20.73 16.13 -11.26
C ARG A 76 21.89 17.00 -11.77
N ASN A 77 21.92 18.27 -11.41
CA ASN A 77 22.96 19.20 -11.87
C ASN A 77 24.27 19.04 -11.09
N ARG A 78 24.26 18.32 -9.97
CA ARG A 78 25.38 18.14 -9.05
C ARG A 78 25.96 16.72 -9.04
N ASP A 79 25.36 15.81 -9.81
CA ASP A 79 25.70 14.37 -9.84
C ASP A 79 25.63 13.73 -8.44
N GLU A 80 24.66 14.19 -7.64
CA GLU A 80 24.41 13.71 -6.27
C GLU A 80 23.28 12.66 -6.26
N GLU A 81 23.41 11.65 -5.42
CA GLU A 81 22.35 10.69 -5.13
C GLU A 81 21.51 11.18 -3.94
N VAL A 82 20.18 11.19 -4.11
CA VAL A 82 19.25 11.52 -3.03
C VAL A 82 18.75 10.22 -2.42
N SER A 83 19.04 10.01 -1.13
CA SER A 83 18.64 8.80 -0.42
C SER A 83 17.13 8.77 -0.15
N LEU A 84 16.59 7.56 -0.03
CA LEU A 84 15.25 7.30 0.50
C LEU A 84 15.27 7.05 2.02
N ASP A 85 16.45 6.98 2.63
CA ASP A 85 16.62 6.75 4.07
C ASP A 85 16.11 7.95 4.88
N GLY A 86 15.45 7.68 6.00
CA GLY A 86 14.91 8.72 6.88
C GLY A 86 13.62 9.38 6.37
N LEU A 87 13.12 8.97 5.20
CA LEU A 87 11.77 9.31 4.77
C LEU A 87 10.74 8.57 5.62
N TYR A 88 9.52 9.13 5.67
CA TYR A 88 8.38 8.42 6.24
C TYR A 88 8.15 7.12 5.46
N PRO A 89 7.77 6.02 6.13
CA PRO A 89 7.67 4.71 5.49
C PRO A 89 6.76 4.69 4.25
N SER A 90 5.61 5.38 4.30
CA SER A 90 4.71 5.46 3.14
C SER A 90 5.34 6.19 1.95
N VAL A 91 6.12 7.25 2.21
CA VAL A 91 6.81 8.05 1.19
C VAL A 91 7.96 7.25 0.59
N ALA A 92 8.79 6.62 1.43
CA ALA A 92 9.88 5.74 1.00
C ALA A 92 9.37 4.61 0.11
N PHE A 93 8.29 3.94 0.52
CA PHE A 93 7.67 2.88 -0.25
C PHE A 93 7.21 3.37 -1.63
N GLY A 94 6.36 4.41 -1.69
CA GLY A 94 5.84 4.91 -2.95
C GLY A 94 6.93 5.39 -3.92
N LEU A 95 7.91 6.16 -3.44
CA LEU A 95 9.03 6.61 -4.27
C LEU A 95 9.90 5.43 -4.73
N SER A 96 10.17 4.45 -3.87
CA SER A 96 10.97 3.29 -4.25
C SER A 96 10.31 2.47 -5.36
N CYS A 97 8.99 2.28 -5.30
CA CYS A 97 8.21 1.62 -6.35
C CYS A 97 8.25 2.42 -7.66
N ALA A 98 7.99 3.73 -7.61
CA ALA A 98 8.03 4.57 -8.80
C ALA A 98 9.39 4.56 -9.48
N LEU A 99 10.48 4.59 -8.70
CA LEU A 99 11.85 4.51 -9.23
C LEU A 99 12.19 3.10 -9.74
N ALA A 100 11.66 2.04 -9.13
CA ALA A 100 11.85 0.68 -9.59
C ALA A 100 11.14 0.43 -10.92
N GLU A 101 9.89 0.86 -11.06
CA GLU A 101 9.13 0.80 -12.33
C GLU A 101 9.81 1.62 -13.42
N LEU A 102 10.22 2.86 -13.12
CA LEU A 102 10.92 3.73 -14.06
C LEU A 102 12.22 3.09 -14.60
N LYS A 103 12.89 2.27 -13.78
CA LYS A 103 14.12 1.54 -14.12
C LYS A 103 13.85 0.14 -14.69
N GLY A 104 12.59 -0.26 -14.88
CA GLY A 104 12.21 -1.60 -15.34
C GLY A 104 12.62 -2.73 -14.39
N LYS A 105 12.74 -2.44 -13.09
CA LYS A 105 13.11 -3.41 -12.06
C LYS A 105 11.92 -4.17 -11.47
N LEU A 106 10.72 -3.61 -11.60
CA LEU A 106 9.49 -4.29 -11.24
C LEU A 106 8.94 -5.01 -12.47
N ASN A 107 8.56 -6.27 -12.31
CA ASN A 107 7.97 -7.05 -13.40
C ASN A 107 6.57 -6.51 -13.73
N ALA A 108 6.22 -6.50 -15.03
CA ALA A 108 4.89 -6.10 -15.47
C ALA A 108 3.80 -7.10 -15.05
N GLU A 109 4.17 -8.37 -14.90
CA GLU A 109 3.28 -9.44 -14.44
C GLU A 109 3.63 -9.86 -13.02
N GLY A 110 2.59 -10.12 -12.23
CA GLY A 110 2.68 -10.67 -10.89
C GLY A 110 1.66 -11.77 -10.67
N ASN A 111 1.81 -12.49 -9.57
CA ASN A 111 0.75 -13.38 -9.08
C ASN A 111 -0.16 -12.57 -8.15
N TYR A 112 -1.39 -12.31 -8.58
CA TYR A 112 -2.37 -11.52 -7.84
C TYR A 112 -3.33 -12.38 -7.00
N HIS A 113 -2.97 -13.64 -6.73
CA HIS A 113 -3.70 -14.45 -5.75
C HIS A 113 -3.55 -13.85 -4.34
N THR A 114 -4.66 -13.81 -3.61
CA THR A 114 -4.72 -13.39 -2.22
C THR A 114 -5.16 -14.56 -1.35
N ALA A 115 -4.71 -14.59 -0.10
CA ALA A 115 -5.32 -15.47 0.89
C ALA A 115 -6.67 -14.85 1.30
N PRO A 116 -7.81 -15.52 1.11
CA PRO A 116 -9.10 -15.01 1.54
C PRO A 116 -9.11 -14.71 3.04
N LEU A 117 -9.75 -13.60 3.40
CA LEU A 117 -9.83 -13.10 4.76
C LEU A 117 -11.21 -13.41 5.32
N CYS A 118 -11.29 -14.23 6.36
CA CYS A 118 -12.55 -14.54 7.04
C CYS A 118 -12.97 -13.39 7.96
N TYR A 119 -14.19 -12.88 7.74
CA TYR A 119 -14.85 -11.87 8.56
C TYR A 119 -16.00 -12.51 9.35
N GLY A 120 -15.67 -13.30 10.37
CA GLY A 120 -16.63 -13.73 11.39
C GLY A 120 -17.54 -14.90 11.01
N ASP A 121 -17.94 -15.05 9.74
CA ASP A 121 -18.69 -16.22 9.25
C ASP A 121 -17.75 -17.28 8.65
N PRO A 122 -17.58 -18.46 9.30
CA PRO A 122 -16.77 -19.54 8.76
C PRO A 122 -17.37 -20.19 7.51
N ASP A 123 -18.70 -20.19 7.35
CA ASP A 123 -19.37 -20.86 6.23
C ASP A 123 -19.07 -20.15 4.90
N GLU A 124 -19.05 -18.81 4.89
CA GLU A 124 -18.63 -18.01 3.73
C GLU A 124 -17.19 -18.33 3.30
N LEU A 125 -16.30 -18.59 4.28
CA LEU A 125 -14.91 -18.93 3.99
C LEU A 125 -14.78 -20.32 3.35
N TYR A 126 -15.61 -21.30 3.74
CA TYR A 126 -15.60 -22.64 3.13
C TYR A 126 -15.97 -22.60 1.65
N GLU A 127 -17.01 -21.84 1.30
CA GLU A 127 -17.41 -21.69 -0.10
C GLU A 127 -16.27 -21.09 -0.93
N GLU A 128 -15.64 -20.01 -0.44
CA GLU A 128 -14.52 -19.38 -1.12
C GLU A 128 -13.31 -20.31 -1.26
N LEU A 129 -12.93 -21.04 -0.19
CA LEU A 129 -11.83 -22.01 -0.20
C LEU A 129 -12.10 -23.22 -1.10
N ALA A 130 -13.36 -23.64 -1.25
CA ALA A 130 -13.73 -24.74 -2.14
C ALA A 130 -13.53 -24.40 -3.62
N HIS A 131 -13.63 -23.11 -3.97
CA HIS A 131 -13.39 -22.60 -5.32
C HIS A 131 -11.91 -22.35 -5.64
N LEU A 132 -11.03 -22.30 -4.63
CA LEU A 132 -9.60 -22.13 -4.86
C LEU A 132 -8.94 -23.41 -5.39
N SER A 133 -8.20 -23.26 -6.47
CA SER A 133 -7.31 -24.30 -7.01
C SER A 133 -5.95 -24.26 -6.32
N GLY A 134 -5.36 -25.43 -6.03
CA GLY A 134 -4.03 -25.53 -5.44
C GLY A 134 -4.06 -25.63 -3.91
N GLU A 135 -3.02 -25.10 -3.26
CA GLU A 135 -2.93 -25.08 -1.80
C GLU A 135 -3.95 -24.11 -1.22
N LYS A 136 -4.77 -24.58 -0.27
CA LYS A 136 -5.82 -23.80 0.35
C LYS A 136 -5.27 -23.07 1.57
N VAL A 137 -5.12 -21.76 1.44
CA VAL A 137 -4.61 -20.89 2.50
C VAL A 137 -5.62 -19.78 2.76
N ALA A 138 -5.97 -19.56 4.02
CA ALA A 138 -6.85 -18.47 4.45
C ALA A 138 -6.27 -17.70 5.64
N LYS A 139 -6.79 -16.50 5.88
CA LYS A 139 -6.47 -15.64 7.03
C LYS A 139 -7.71 -15.49 7.90
N ILE A 140 -7.61 -15.83 9.19
CA ILE A 140 -8.68 -15.62 10.18
C ILE A 140 -8.22 -14.58 11.21
N LYS A 141 -9.10 -13.63 11.58
CA LYS A 141 -8.88 -12.69 12.68
C LYS A 141 -9.44 -13.26 13.97
N VAL A 142 -8.57 -13.57 14.92
CA VAL A 142 -8.90 -13.98 16.29
C VAL A 142 -8.74 -12.81 17.27
N GLY A 143 -9.23 -12.95 18.50
CA GLY A 143 -9.26 -11.90 19.52
C GLY A 143 -10.45 -10.97 19.40
N MET A 144 -11.40 -11.28 18.50
CA MET A 144 -12.65 -10.54 18.33
C MET A 144 -13.78 -11.14 19.19
N TYR A 145 -13.70 -12.42 19.51
CA TYR A 145 -14.64 -13.13 20.36
C TYR A 145 -13.94 -13.73 21.59
N GLU A 146 -14.69 -14.43 22.44
CA GLU A 146 -14.11 -15.21 23.52
C GLU A 146 -13.20 -16.31 22.96
N ALA A 147 -12.08 -16.58 23.64
CA ALA A 147 -11.07 -17.52 23.18
C ALA A 147 -11.61 -18.92 22.80
N ASN A 148 -12.63 -19.40 23.51
CA ASN A 148 -13.29 -20.67 23.18
C ASN A 148 -13.97 -20.61 21.81
N ARG A 149 -14.63 -19.49 21.48
CA ARG A 149 -15.31 -19.30 20.20
C ARG A 149 -14.30 -19.15 19.05
N ASP A 150 -13.23 -18.38 19.27
CA ASP A 150 -12.14 -18.29 18.29
C ASP A 150 -11.47 -19.64 18.06
N GLY A 151 -11.30 -20.44 19.11
CA GLY A 151 -10.78 -21.81 19.04
C GLY A 151 -11.67 -22.72 18.20
N LEU A 152 -12.99 -22.66 18.38
CA LEU A 152 -13.94 -23.42 17.56
C LEU A 152 -13.87 -23.02 16.09
N ILE A 153 -13.79 -21.72 15.78
CA ILE A 153 -13.67 -21.23 14.38
C ILE A 153 -12.36 -21.69 13.75
N ALA A 154 -11.26 -21.70 14.51
CA ALA A 154 -9.96 -22.15 14.00
C ALA A 154 -9.88 -23.67 13.78
N ASP A 155 -10.53 -24.47 14.63
CA ASP A 155 -10.56 -25.95 14.56
C ASP A 155 -11.45 -26.49 13.43
N MET A 156 -12.26 -25.62 12.81
CA MET A 156 -13.09 -25.97 11.66
C MET A 156 -12.27 -26.15 10.35
N PHE A 157 -11.01 -25.67 10.27
CA PHE A 157 -10.17 -25.71 9.06
C PHE A 157 -8.95 -26.63 9.21
#